data_AF-A0A3M6WCY3-F1
#
_entry.id   AF-A0A3M6WCY3-F1
#
_cell.length_a   1.000
_cell.length_b   1.000
_cell.length_c   1.000
_cell.angle_alpha   90.00
_cell.angle_beta   90.00
_cell.angle_gamma   90.00
#
_symmetry.space_group_name_H-M   'P 1'
#
loop_
_entity.id
_entity.type
_entity.pdbx_description
1 polymer ?
#
loop_
_entity_poly.entity_id
_entity_poly.type
_entity_poly.pdbx_seq_one_letter_code
_entity_poly.pdbx_strand_id
1 'polypeptide(L)'
;MLVIATYVVYYYIHNPGLASFAQLHAVIVWLKVCSYAFTNRDMRHAYVNTAGASSATNSLESSDVLPSLYKSCSYPNNITLANLSYFWWAPTLVYQPVYPSTERIRWDFVARRAVEFFILCVVIFVACAQYAVPLLQNSLDSITHLAPLAILERILKLSTISL
;
A
#
# COMPACT_ATOMS: atom_id res chain seq x y z
N MET A 1 12.31 -11.22 2.98
CA MET A 1 10.92 -11.31 2.45
C MET A 1 10.84 -10.83 1.01
N LEU A 2 11.22 -9.58 0.69
CA LEU A 2 11.15 -9.08 -0.69
C LEU A 2 11.98 -9.89 -1.69
N VAL A 3 13.22 -10.25 -1.31
CA VAL A 3 14.11 -11.08 -2.16
C VAL A 3 13.51 -12.45 -2.47
N ILE A 4 12.82 -13.05 -1.50
CA ILE A 4 12.15 -14.35 -1.64
C ILE A 4 10.94 -14.22 -2.58
N ALA A 5 10.12 -13.18 -2.41
CA ALA A 5 8.99 -12.92 -3.30
C ALA A 5 9.44 -12.70 -4.74
N THR A 6 10.47 -11.88 -4.96
CA THR A 6 11.05 -11.65 -6.29
C THR A 6 11.61 -12.94 -6.90
N TYR A 7 12.31 -13.76 -6.11
CA TYR A 7 12.84 -15.04 -6.58
C TYR A 7 11.72 -16.00 -7.00
N VAL A 8 10.68 -16.15 -6.17
CA VAL A 8 9.54 -17.03 -6.48
C VAL A 8 8.79 -16.56 -7.72
N VAL A 9 8.54 -15.26 -7.84
CA VAL A 9 7.87 -14.67 -9.01
C VAL A 9 8.68 -14.93 -10.28
N TYR A 10 10.01 -14.77 -10.23
CA TYR A 10 10.88 -14.94 -11.40
C TYR A 10 10.95 -16.39 -11.89
N TYR A 11 10.99 -17.38 -11.00
CA TYR A 11 11.19 -18.78 -11.39
C TYR A 11 9.89 -19.59 -11.54
N TYR A 12 8.81 -19.25 -10.83
CA TYR A 12 7.61 -20.09 -10.77
C TYR A 12 6.37 -19.50 -11.45
N ILE A 13 6.29 -18.17 -11.64
CA ILE A 13 5.07 -17.52 -12.16
C ILE A 13 5.29 -17.04 -13.59
N HIS A 14 4.72 -17.79 -14.55
CA HIS A 14 4.79 -17.46 -15.98
C HIS A 14 3.78 -16.39 -16.41
N ASN A 15 2.70 -16.18 -15.63
CA ASN A 15 1.66 -15.20 -15.95
C ASN A 15 2.04 -13.80 -15.41
N PRO A 16 2.27 -12.80 -16.27
CA PRO A 16 2.79 -11.49 -15.86
C PRO A 16 1.82 -10.69 -14.97
N GLY A 17 0.50 -10.91 -15.15
CA GLY A 17 -0.51 -10.28 -14.30
C GLY A 17 -0.45 -10.79 -12.85
N LEU A 18 -0.44 -12.12 -12.68
CA LEU A 18 -0.38 -12.74 -11.36
C LEU A 18 0.94 -12.41 -10.63
N ALA A 19 2.04 -12.39 -11.38
CA ALA A 19 3.35 -11.96 -10.90
C ALA A 19 3.31 -10.53 -10.34
N SER A 20 2.68 -9.59 -11.07
CA SER A 20 2.58 -8.19 -10.65
C SER A 20 1.76 -8.03 -9.37
N PHE A 21 0.63 -8.74 -9.24
CA PHE A 21 -0.18 -8.73 -8.02
C PHE A 21 0.56 -9.29 -6.81
N ALA A 22 1.28 -10.42 -6.99
CA ALA A 22 2.06 -11.03 -5.92
C ALA A 22 3.19 -10.09 -5.44
N GLN A 23 3.89 -9.45 -6.38
CA GLN A 23 4.97 -8.51 -6.05
C GLN A 23 4.44 -7.26 -5.34
N LEU A 24 3.33 -6.70 -5.82
CA LEU A 24 2.67 -5.55 -5.19
C LEU A 24 2.23 -5.88 -3.76
N HIS A 25 1.62 -7.05 -3.54
CA HIS A 25 1.25 -7.51 -2.21
C HIS A 25 2.48 -7.66 -1.29
N ALA A 26 3.56 -8.25 -1.80
CA ALA A 26 4.81 -8.42 -1.04
C ALA A 26 5.42 -7.07 -0.61
N VAL A 27 5.40 -6.06 -1.49
CA VAL A 27 5.85 -4.70 -1.17
C VAL A 27 4.96 -4.06 -0.09
N ILE A 28 3.63 -4.19 -0.20
CA ILE A 28 2.69 -3.66 0.81
C ILE A 28 2.97 -4.28 2.18
N VAL A 29 3.10 -5.60 2.26
CA VAL A 29 3.39 -6.29 3.52
C VAL A 29 4.74 -5.85 4.09
N TRP A 30 5.76 -5.70 3.25
CA TRP A 30 7.07 -5.20 3.68
C TRP A 30 6.97 -3.80 4.29
N LEU A 31 6.28 -2.87 3.62
CA LEU A 31 6.08 -1.51 4.12
C LEU A 31 5.32 -1.51 5.45
N LYS A 32 4.27 -2.34 5.58
CA LYS A 32 3.53 -2.50 6.84
C LYS A 32 4.41 -3.00 7.98
N VAL A 33 5.25 -4.01 7.74
CA VAL A 33 6.18 -4.55 8.75
C VAL A 33 7.22 -3.50 9.17
N CYS A 34 7.79 -2.77 8.20
CA CYS A 34 8.72 -1.68 8.49
C CYS A 34 8.05 -0.59 9.35
N SER A 35 6.85 -0.15 8.98
CA SER A 35 6.12 0.87 9.75
C SER A 35 5.79 0.38 11.16
N TYR A 36 5.32 -0.86 11.31
CA TYR A 36 5.05 -1.47 12.60
C TYR A 36 6.30 -1.52 13.48
N ALA A 37 7.45 -1.91 12.93
CA ALA A 37 8.71 -1.97 13.67
C ALA A 37 9.17 -0.57 14.13
N PHE A 38 9.07 0.45 13.27
CA PHE A 38 9.48 1.81 13.62
C PHE A 38 8.59 2.43 14.69
N THR A 39 7.26 2.34 14.54
CA THR A 39 6.33 2.89 15.55
C THR A 39 6.50 2.20 16.90
N ASN A 40 6.63 0.87 16.95
CA ASN A 40 6.85 0.18 18.22
C ASN A 40 8.24 0.45 18.83
N ARG A 41 9.25 0.72 18.00
CA ARG A 41 10.56 1.20 18.48
C ARG A 41 10.42 2.56 19.15
N ASP A 42 9.74 3.49 18.48
CA ASP A 42 9.54 4.85 18.99
C ASP A 42 8.71 4.87 20.29
N MET A 43 7.60 4.12 20.34
CA MET A 43 6.79 3.97 21.54
C MET A 43 7.55 3.36 22.72
N ARG A 44 8.47 2.42 22.45
CA ARG A 44 9.33 1.82 23.49
C ARG A 44 10.36 2.84 24.01
N HIS A 45 10.94 3.66 23.14
CA HIS A 45 11.85 4.73 23.59
C HIS A 45 11.10 5.76 24.46
N ALA A 46 9.90 6.16 24.06
CA ALA A 46 9.05 7.02 24.87
C ALA A 46 8.71 6.38 26.23
N TYR A 47 8.33 5.10 26.24
CA TYR A 47 8.02 4.37 27.48
C TYR A 47 9.23 4.28 28.43
N VAL A 48 10.42 3.95 27.92
CA VAL A 48 11.65 3.86 28.74
C VAL A 48 12.07 5.23 29.27
N ASN A 49 11.97 6.29 28.47
CA ASN A 49 12.27 7.65 28.91
C ASN A 49 11.27 8.11 29.99
N THR A 50 9.99 7.80 29.86
CA THR A 50 8.97 8.07 30.89
C THR A 50 9.20 7.23 32.16
N ALA A 51 9.57 5.95 32.03
CA ALA A 51 9.87 5.08 33.16
C ALA A 51 11.18 5.45 33.88
N GLY A 52 12.15 6.04 33.18
CA GLY A 52 13.36 6.61 33.77
C GLY A 52 13.14 8.00 34.39
N ALA A 53 12.17 8.76 33.88
CA ALA A 53 11.83 10.11 34.35
C ALA A 53 10.90 10.14 35.58
N SER A 54 10.39 8.99 36.06
CA SER A 54 9.63 8.91 37.31
C SER A 54 10.43 9.31 38.56
N SER A 55 11.72 9.60 38.42
CA SER A 55 12.61 10.12 39.48
C SER A 55 12.84 11.64 39.42
N ALA A 56 12.39 12.34 38.38
CA ALA A 56 12.60 13.78 38.23
C ALA A 56 11.47 14.46 37.43
N THR A 57 10.48 14.99 38.16
CA THR A 57 9.75 16.27 37.97
C THR A 57 9.39 16.81 36.57
N ASN A 58 9.39 16.00 35.49
CA ASN A 58 9.15 16.46 34.10
C ASN A 58 7.96 15.74 33.42
N SER A 59 6.90 15.42 34.17
CA SER A 59 5.69 14.78 33.62
C SER A 59 4.89 15.67 32.63
N LEU A 60 5.26 16.95 32.49
CA LEU A 60 4.58 17.90 31.61
C LEU A 60 5.06 17.84 30.14
N GLU A 61 6.35 17.59 29.89
CA GLU A 61 6.91 17.59 28.52
C GLU A 61 6.75 16.23 27.79
N SER A 62 6.71 15.11 28.51
CA SER A 62 6.51 13.79 27.88
C SER A 62 5.08 13.54 27.39
N SER A 63 4.14 14.42 27.75
CA SER A 63 2.77 14.43 27.23
C SER A 63 2.67 15.07 25.84
N ASP A 64 3.68 15.81 25.39
CA ASP A 64 3.70 16.50 24.09
C ASP A 64 4.27 15.63 22.96
N VAL A 65 5.00 14.56 23.28
CA VAL A 65 5.62 13.68 22.25
C VAL A 65 4.62 12.67 21.67
N LEU A 66 3.59 12.27 22.44
CA LEU A 66 2.57 11.31 21.99
C LEU A 66 1.17 11.94 22.03
N PRO A 67 0.44 11.95 20.89
CA PRO A 67 -0.94 12.42 20.85
C PRO A 67 -1.82 11.78 21.93
N SER A 68 -2.75 12.55 22.50
CA SER A 68 -3.72 12.08 23.50
C SER A 68 -4.49 10.82 23.05
N LEU A 69 -4.65 10.64 21.73
CA LEU A 69 -5.25 9.45 21.10
C LEU A 69 -4.53 8.14 21.46
N TYR A 70 -3.23 8.18 21.74
CA TYR A 70 -2.43 6.98 22.06
C TYR A 70 -2.51 6.57 23.54
N LYS A 71 -3.08 7.41 24.42
CA LYS A 71 -3.22 7.11 25.86
C LYS A 71 -4.20 5.95 26.13
N SER A 72 -5.16 5.72 25.23
CA SER A 72 -6.13 4.62 25.37
C SER A 72 -5.50 3.25 25.09
N CYS A 73 -4.39 3.19 24.37
CA CYS A 73 -3.65 1.96 24.07
C CYS A 73 -2.14 2.19 24.25
N SER A 74 -1.74 2.38 25.51
CA SER A 74 -0.33 2.51 25.88
C SER A 74 0.46 1.22 25.66
N TYR A 75 1.73 1.38 25.29
CA TYR A 75 2.70 0.28 25.31
C TYR A 75 2.82 -0.29 26.73
N PRO A 76 2.85 -1.62 26.97
CA PRO A 76 2.96 -2.74 26.02
C PRO A 76 1.63 -3.38 25.60
N ASN A 77 0.47 -2.86 26.04
CA ASN A 77 -0.84 -3.46 25.80
C ASN A 77 -1.31 -3.34 24.33
N ASN A 78 -0.59 -2.59 23.50
CA ASN A 78 -0.89 -2.42 22.08
C ASN A 78 -0.49 -3.65 21.22
N ILE A 79 0.38 -4.54 21.70
CA ILE A 79 0.89 -5.71 20.96
C ILE A 79 -0.08 -6.90 21.08
N THR A 80 -1.27 -6.78 20.49
CA THR A 80 -2.25 -7.87 20.40
C THR A 80 -2.36 -8.38 18.96
N LEU A 81 -2.62 -9.68 18.81
CA LEU A 81 -2.85 -10.28 17.48
C LEU A 81 -4.08 -9.66 16.79
N ALA A 82 -5.07 -9.25 17.58
CA ALA A 82 -6.27 -8.56 17.09
C ALA A 82 -5.90 -7.21 16.41
N ASN A 83 -5.13 -6.35 17.09
CA ASN A 83 -4.69 -5.08 16.52
C ASN A 83 -3.80 -5.26 15.27
N LEU A 84 -2.94 -6.27 15.29
CA LEU A 84 -2.10 -6.60 14.13
C LEU A 84 -2.94 -7.06 12.93
N SER A 85 -3.93 -7.94 13.17
CA SER A 85 -4.82 -8.41 12.12
C SER A 85 -5.64 -7.27 11.53
N TYR A 86 -6.17 -6.36 12.37
CA TYR A 86 -6.85 -5.15 11.90
C TYR A 86 -5.95 -4.28 11.02
N PHE A 87 -4.72 -4.02 11.44
CA PHE A 87 -3.75 -3.25 10.65
C PHE A 87 -3.41 -3.91 9.30
N TRP A 88 -3.39 -5.24 9.24
CA TRP A 88 -3.12 -5.96 8.00
C TRP A 88 -4.22 -5.72 6.95
N TRP A 89 -5.49 -5.68 7.36
CA TRP A 89 -6.63 -5.43 6.47
C TRP A 89 -6.91 -3.94 6.21
N ALA A 90 -6.48 -3.04 7.10
CA ALA A 90 -6.67 -1.61 6.92
C ALA A 90 -5.98 -1.09 5.63
N PRO A 91 -6.62 -0.19 4.87
CA PRO A 91 -6.05 0.42 3.67
C PRO A 91 -5.05 1.54 4.02
N THR A 92 -4.14 1.27 4.95
CA THR A 92 -3.12 2.21 5.43
C THR A 92 -1.75 1.53 5.45
N LEU A 93 -0.70 2.29 5.15
CA LEU A 93 0.70 1.83 5.21
C LEU A 93 1.39 2.21 6.52
N VAL A 94 0.85 3.20 7.23
CA VAL A 94 1.40 3.73 8.47
C VAL A 94 0.67 3.09 9.66
N TYR A 95 1.43 2.41 10.51
CA TYR A 95 0.91 1.82 11.75
C TYR A 95 0.64 2.89 12.80
N GLN A 96 -0.59 2.89 13.32
CA GLN A 96 -1.04 3.68 14.46
C GLN A 96 -1.68 2.76 15.50
N PRO A 97 -1.37 2.92 16.81
CA PRO A 97 -1.97 2.12 17.86
C PRO A 97 -3.50 2.22 17.93
N VAL A 98 -4.03 3.40 17.58
CA VAL A 98 -5.47 3.69 17.62
C VAL A 98 -5.83 4.35 16.31
N TYR A 99 -6.73 3.71 15.55
CA TYR A 99 -7.29 4.26 14.33
C TYR A 99 -8.65 4.92 14.62
N PRO A 100 -8.93 6.11 14.06
CA PRO A 100 -10.25 6.71 14.16
C PRO A 100 -11.26 5.79 13.46
N SER A 101 -12.17 5.24 14.24
CA SER A 101 -13.20 4.32 13.77
C SER A 101 -14.48 5.09 13.48
N THR A 102 -15.22 4.69 12.45
CA THR A 102 -16.54 5.24 12.18
C THR A 102 -17.58 4.52 13.03
N GLU A 103 -18.59 5.24 13.53
CA GLU A 103 -19.63 4.65 14.40
C GLU A 103 -20.54 3.65 13.68
N ARG A 104 -20.71 3.78 12.35
CA ARG A 104 -21.58 2.92 11.54
C ARG A 104 -20.99 2.60 10.18
N ILE A 105 -21.11 1.34 9.76
CA ILE A 105 -20.75 0.89 8.41
C ILE A 105 -21.90 1.17 7.44
N ARG A 106 -21.62 1.98 6.42
CA ARG A 106 -22.57 2.34 5.35
C ARG A 106 -22.52 1.34 4.20
N TRP A 107 -23.27 0.24 4.30
CA TRP A 107 -23.29 -0.82 3.30
C TRP A 107 -23.75 -0.36 1.91
N ASP A 108 -24.62 0.66 1.85
CA ASP A 108 -25.04 1.34 0.62
C ASP A 108 -23.83 1.92 -0.14
N PHE A 109 -22.93 2.56 0.59
CA PHE A 109 -21.74 3.18 0.03
C PHE A 109 -20.73 2.12 -0.42
N VAL A 110 -20.49 1.09 0.40
CA VAL A 110 -19.55 0.01 0.08
C VAL A 110 -20.00 -0.75 -1.16
N ALA A 111 -21.28 -1.14 -1.22
CA ALA A 111 -21.82 -1.86 -2.37
C ALA A 111 -21.73 -1.03 -3.66
N ARG A 112 -22.08 0.26 -3.60
CA ARG A 112 -21.96 1.16 -4.76
C ARG A 112 -20.52 1.24 -5.27
N ARG A 113 -19.55 1.42 -4.36
CA ARG A 113 -18.12 1.47 -4.73
C ARG A 113 -17.60 0.14 -5.28
N ALA A 114 -18.08 -0.99 -4.75
CA ALA A 114 -17.71 -2.31 -5.26
C ALA A 114 -18.23 -2.54 -6.70
N VAL A 115 -19.47 -2.12 -6.99
CA VAL A 115 -20.05 -2.19 -8.34
C VAL A 115 -19.30 -1.27 -9.30
N GLU A 116 -19.03 -0.02 -8.92
CA GLU A 116 -18.24 0.92 -9.72
C GLU A 116 -16.84 0.35 -10.04
N PHE A 117 -16.18 -0.24 -9.04
CA PHE A 117 -14.88 -0.90 -9.22
C PHE A 117 -14.95 -2.06 -10.22
N PHE A 118 -15.96 -2.93 -10.09
CA PHE A 118 -16.12 -4.08 -11.00
C PHE A 118 -16.38 -3.62 -12.44
N ILE A 119 -17.26 -2.64 -12.64
CA ILE A 119 -17.54 -2.08 -13.97
C ILE A 119 -16.25 -1.48 -14.55
N LEU A 120 -15.49 -0.71 -13.76
CA LEU A 120 -14.24 -0.12 -14.22
C LEU A 120 -13.21 -1.19 -14.60
N CYS A 121 -13.09 -2.28 -13.82
CA CYS A 121 -12.21 -3.41 -14.17
C CYS A 121 -12.60 -4.05 -15.50
N VAL A 122 -13.90 -4.25 -15.77
CA VAL A 122 -14.39 -4.78 -17.05
C VAL A 122 -14.08 -3.82 -18.19
N VAL A 123 -14.31 -2.52 -18.00
CA VAL A 123 -14.00 -1.49 -19.00
C VAL A 123 -12.51 -1.48 -19.33
N ILE A 124 -11.63 -1.53 -18.32
CA ILE A 124 -10.18 -1.62 -18.53
C ILE A 124 -9.82 -2.88 -19.30
N PHE A 125 -10.39 -4.04 -18.93
CA PHE A 125 -10.12 -5.29 -19.63
C PHE A 125 -10.53 -5.23 -21.11
N VAL A 126 -11.74 -4.72 -21.41
CA VAL A 126 -12.23 -4.54 -22.78
C VAL A 126 -11.36 -3.55 -23.54
N ALA A 127 -11.00 -2.43 -22.92
CA ALA A 127 -10.13 -1.43 -23.53
C ALA A 127 -8.74 -2.00 -23.84
N CYS A 128 -8.17 -2.81 -22.94
CA CYS A 128 -6.92 -3.52 -23.20
C CYS A 128 -7.07 -4.50 -24.37
N ALA A 129 -8.14 -5.29 -24.41
CA ALA A 129 -8.38 -6.27 -25.48
C ALA A 129 -8.59 -5.61 -26.85
N GLN A 130 -9.35 -4.51 -26.91
CA GLN A 130 -9.72 -3.85 -28.16
C GLN A 130 -8.70 -2.82 -28.65
N TYR A 131 -8.02 -2.11 -27.76
CA TYR A 131 -7.08 -1.05 -28.13
C TYR A 131 -5.62 -1.44 -27.86
N ALA A 132 -5.30 -1.96 -26.68
CA ALA A 132 -3.90 -2.23 -26.33
C ALA A 132 -3.29 -3.38 -27.16
N VAL A 133 -4.03 -4.47 -27.41
CA VAL A 133 -3.54 -5.62 -28.20
C VAL A 133 -3.19 -5.25 -29.65
N PRO A 134 -4.08 -4.61 -30.45
CA PRO A 134 -3.74 -4.27 -31.84
C PRO A 134 -2.68 -3.16 -31.92
N LEU A 135 -2.66 -2.21 -30.97
CA LEU A 135 -1.59 -1.21 -30.87
C LEU A 135 -0.23 -1.86 -30.55
N LEU A 136 -0.21 -2.89 -29.69
CA LEU A 136 1.00 -3.65 -29.40
C LEU A 136 1.49 -4.39 -30.66
N GLN A 137 0.62 -5.11 -31.35
CA GLN A 137 1.01 -5.84 -32.57
C GLN A 137 1.57 -4.91 -33.65
N ASN A 138 0.97 -3.74 -33.84
CA ASN A 138 1.43 -2.74 -34.81
C ASN A 138 2.69 -1.97 -34.33
N SER A 139 3.01 -1.97 -33.04
CA SER A 139 4.20 -1.30 -32.49
C SER A 139 5.39 -2.23 -32.31
N LEU A 140 5.17 -3.53 -32.11
CA LEU A 140 6.23 -4.54 -32.00
C LEU A 140 7.16 -4.50 -33.21
N ASP A 141 6.61 -4.42 -34.42
CA ASP A 141 7.40 -4.38 -35.67
C ASP A 141 8.31 -3.13 -35.73
N SER A 142 7.83 -1.99 -35.21
CA SER A 142 8.60 -0.73 -35.12
C SER A 142 9.66 -0.75 -34.02
N ILE A 143 9.45 -1.49 -32.93
CA ILE A 143 10.40 -1.64 -31.82
C ILE A 143 11.58 -2.51 -32.25
N THR A 144 11.35 -3.57 -33.03
CA THR A 144 12.42 -4.41 -33.61
C THR A 144 13.33 -3.64 -34.56
N HIS A 145 12.83 -2.59 -35.21
CA HIS A 145 13.60 -1.73 -36.11
C HIS A 145 14.36 -0.58 -35.41
N LEU A 146 14.36 -0.50 -34.07
CA LEU A 146 15.18 0.45 -33.28
C LEU A 146 15.13 1.91 -33.77
N ALA A 147 13.94 2.40 -34.15
CA ALA A 147 13.73 3.82 -34.48
C ALA A 147 13.08 4.56 -33.29
N PRO A 148 13.87 5.04 -32.29
CA PRO A 148 13.33 5.68 -31.08
C PRO A 148 12.48 6.92 -31.37
N LEU A 149 12.73 7.61 -32.49
CA LEU A 149 11.95 8.77 -32.93
C LEU A 149 10.51 8.40 -33.35
N ALA A 150 10.30 7.25 -34.00
CA ALA A 150 8.97 6.78 -34.38
C ALA A 150 8.15 6.31 -33.16
N ILE A 151 8.83 5.73 -32.16
CA ILE A 151 8.22 5.37 -30.87
C ILE A 151 7.81 6.65 -30.11
N LEU A 152 8.68 7.66 -30.07
CA LEU A 152 8.39 8.95 -29.44
C LEU A 152 7.21 9.67 -30.11
N GLU A 153 7.13 9.67 -31.44
CA GLU A 153 6.00 10.25 -32.18
C GLU A 153 4.68 9.56 -31.85
N ARG A 154 4.67 8.21 -31.78
CA ARG A 154 3.47 7.45 -31.39
C ARG A 154 3.06 7.68 -29.93
N ILE A 155 4.03 7.78 -29.01
CA ILE A 155 3.78 8.13 -27.61
C ILE A 155 3.19 9.54 -27.51
N LEU A 156 3.75 10.51 -28.24
CA LEU A 156 3.27 11.88 -28.26
C LEU A 156 1.84 11.97 -28.79
N LYS A 157 1.51 11.25 -29.86
CA LYS A 157 0.14 11.16 -30.41
C LYS A 157 -0.85 10.51 -29.44
N LEU A 158 -0.42 9.49 -28.68
CA LEU A 158 -1.27 8.89 -27.65
C LEU A 158 -1.50 9.83 -26.46
N SER A 159 -0.47 10.58 -26.07
CA SER A 159 -0.53 11.53 -24.94
C SER A 159 -1.57 12.62 -25.18
N THR A 160 -1.68 13.15 -26.40
CA THR A 160 -2.66 14.19 -26.74
C THR A 160 -4.10 13.70 -26.73
N ILE A 161 -4.32 12.38 -26.83
CA ILE A 161 -5.65 11.74 -26.76
C ILE A 161 -6.04 11.40 -25.31
N SER A 162 -5.06 11.32 -24.39
CA SER A 162 -5.30 10.95 -22.99
C SER A 162 -5.65 12.12 -22.05
N LEU A 163 -5.75 13.33 -22.59
CA LEU A 163 -6.02 14.59 -21.87
C LEU A 163 -7.45 15.06 -22.16
#